data_AF-A7AVS9-F1
#
_entry.id   AF-A7AVS9-F1
#
_cell.length_a   1.000
_cell.length_b   1.000
_cell.length_c   1.000
_cell.angle_alpha   90.00
_cell.angle_beta   90.00
_cell.angle_gamma   90.00
#
_symmetry.space_group_name_H-M   'P 1'
#
loop_
_entity.id
_entity.type
_entity.pdbx_description
1 polymer ?
#
loop_
_entity_poly.entity_id
_entity_poly.type
_entity_poly.pdbx_seq_one_letter_code
_entity_poly.pdbx_strand_id
1 'polypeptide(L)'
;MGDIGVPKSWDRLGDTKWYRVETSTKKVYYYNRCTKESRWEMPDIGIPEKPSSDSAGSISADDLNNFKSLIKELNLPASTRFDEALPKLLFDSRFTRIPQPERRRVFQQCQRDIVRESSRSIGEIVKSYGVEVDNSNNAKALPVKRSRGDRLTEPDRPGIESNAQRSRKPRIEVQSRESLAASMAHNAFMSMLHERIRMPFLDGEIVPLDDDLLQGDPRAEGCSAKDRKVLYDKFVSEFLEARLALFDQKLSNIGSEQVSSSLDEKAELLDDFNLLLRQTVCHHDGSLEENLTRIKSQLRNDPRLGVFREERDRLVMQRLSELESEHIKNRH
;
A
#
# COMPACT_ATOMS: atom_id res chain seq x y z
N MET A 1 -49.08 9.12 32.00
CA MET A 1 -47.65 9.07 31.61
C MET A 1 -47.60 8.98 30.11
N GLY A 2 -47.07 10.02 29.44
CA GLY A 2 -47.14 10.12 27.98
C GLY A 2 -46.30 9.04 27.30
N ASP A 3 -46.86 8.38 26.30
CA ASP A 3 -46.16 7.40 25.48
C ASP A 3 -44.93 8.07 24.83
N ILE A 4 -43.77 7.47 25.04
CA ILE A 4 -42.48 7.95 24.54
C ILE A 4 -42.24 7.37 23.14
N GLY A 5 -42.99 6.33 22.74
CA GLY A 5 -42.81 5.66 21.46
C GLY A 5 -41.56 4.80 21.41
N VAL A 6 -41.43 4.02 20.33
CA VAL A 6 -40.31 3.10 20.13
C VAL A 6 -39.04 3.84 19.67
N PRO A 7 -37.84 3.43 20.13
CA PRO A 7 -36.57 3.95 19.62
C PRO A 7 -36.45 3.73 18.11
N LYS A 8 -36.22 4.80 17.34
CA LYS A 8 -36.00 4.77 15.89
C LYS A 8 -34.52 4.81 15.52
N SER A 9 -33.71 5.59 16.24
CA SER A 9 -32.28 5.71 15.96
C SER A 9 -31.46 5.72 17.24
N TRP A 10 -30.21 5.25 17.12
CA TRP A 10 -29.23 5.14 18.20
C TRP A 10 -27.91 5.72 17.70
N ASP A 11 -27.62 6.97 18.04
CA ASP A 11 -26.40 7.65 17.64
C ASP A 11 -25.41 7.66 18.80
N ARG A 12 -24.24 7.02 18.64
CA ARG A 12 -23.21 7.00 19.68
C ARG A 12 -22.54 8.37 19.78
N LEU A 13 -22.46 8.93 20.99
CA LEU A 13 -21.84 10.22 21.28
C LEU A 13 -20.31 10.08 21.37
N GLY A 14 -19.63 10.16 20.24
CA GLY A 14 -18.17 10.10 20.14
C GLY A 14 -17.58 8.81 20.71
N ASP A 15 -16.52 8.94 21.50
CA ASP A 15 -15.84 7.79 22.16
C ASP A 15 -16.48 7.37 23.48
N THR A 16 -17.63 7.95 23.82
CA THR A 16 -18.27 7.71 25.10
C THR A 16 -19.26 6.56 25.02
N LYS A 17 -19.69 6.09 26.19
CA LYS A 17 -20.65 4.98 26.31
C LYS A 17 -22.11 5.46 26.26
N TRP A 18 -22.32 6.73 25.92
CA TRP A 18 -23.62 7.36 25.78
C TRP A 18 -24.12 7.31 24.34
N TYR A 19 -25.43 7.08 24.22
CA TYR A 19 -26.16 7.02 22.96
C TYR A 19 -27.28 8.06 23.00
N ARG A 20 -27.36 8.90 21.98
CA ARG A 20 -28.53 9.71 21.69
C ARG A 20 -29.57 8.81 21.03
N VAL A 21 -30.73 8.68 21.65
CA VAL A 21 -31.83 7.83 21.19
C VAL A 21 -32.99 8.70 20.78
N GLU A 22 -33.37 8.65 19.51
CA GLU A 22 -34.54 9.35 18.99
C GLU A 22 -35.70 8.38 18.85
N THR A 23 -36.86 8.78 19.36
CA THR A 23 -38.07 7.92 19.41
C THR A 23 -39.02 8.21 18.25
N SER A 24 -40.00 7.33 18.03
CA SER A 24 -41.03 7.51 17.02
C SER A 24 -41.85 8.79 17.20
N THR A 25 -41.90 9.32 18.43
CA THR A 25 -42.58 10.57 18.79
C THR A 25 -41.68 11.81 18.64
N LYS A 26 -40.49 11.68 18.02
CA LYS A 26 -39.45 12.71 17.87
C LYS A 26 -38.89 13.23 19.21
N LYS A 27 -39.14 12.53 20.32
CA LYS A 27 -38.48 12.80 21.60
C LYS A 27 -37.09 12.18 21.60
N VAL A 28 -36.13 12.88 22.17
CA VAL A 28 -34.72 12.45 22.23
C VAL A 28 -34.33 12.28 23.69
N TYR A 29 -33.71 11.15 24.02
CA TYR A 29 -33.13 10.90 25.33
C TYR A 29 -31.73 10.29 25.19
N TYR A 30 -30.95 10.36 26.25
CA TYR A 30 -29.58 9.85 26.28
C TYR A 30 -29.52 8.59 27.13
N TYR A 31 -28.92 7.54 26.59
CA TYR A 31 -28.81 6.24 27.23
C TYR A 31 -27.35 5.83 27.39
N ASN A 32 -26.93 5.54 28.61
CA ASN A 32 -25.60 4.99 28.87
C ASN A 32 -25.65 3.46 28.82
N ARG A 33 -24.97 2.87 27.86
CA ARG A 33 -25.01 1.40 27.70
C ARG A 33 -24.22 0.66 28.78
N CYS A 34 -23.27 1.32 29.45
CA CYS A 34 -22.48 0.78 30.55
C CYS A 34 -23.23 0.83 31.89
N THR A 35 -23.81 1.98 32.26
CA THR A 35 -24.51 2.14 33.54
C THR A 35 -26.01 1.81 33.47
N LYS A 36 -26.56 1.59 32.26
CA LYS A 36 -28.00 1.40 31.98
C LYS A 36 -28.86 2.61 32.36
N GLU A 37 -28.25 3.75 32.62
CA GLU A 37 -28.97 4.98 32.92
C GLU A 37 -29.59 5.59 31.67
N SER A 38 -30.79 6.15 31.83
CA SER A 38 -31.45 6.99 30.83
C SER A 38 -31.69 8.37 31.42
N ARG A 39 -31.42 9.42 30.64
CA ARG A 39 -31.67 10.81 31.03
C ARG A 39 -32.14 11.62 29.84
N TRP A 40 -33.00 12.60 30.11
CA TRP A 40 -33.56 13.50 29.08
C TRP A 40 -32.60 14.64 28.73
N GLU A 41 -31.73 15.01 29.67
CA GLU A 41 -30.72 16.03 29.50
C GLU A 41 -29.41 15.41 29.05
N MET A 42 -28.65 16.13 28.21
CA MET A 42 -27.35 15.64 27.75
C MET A 42 -26.43 15.46 28.97
N PRO A 43 -25.91 14.24 29.20
CA PRO A 43 -24.99 14.02 30.31
C PRO A 43 -23.77 14.91 30.16
N ASP A 44 -23.23 15.41 31.28
CA ASP A 44 -21.96 16.12 31.36
C ASP A 44 -20.81 15.13 31.11
N ILE A 45 -20.78 14.66 29.88
CA ILE A 45 -19.66 14.01 29.26
C ILE A 45 -18.70 15.17 29.02
N GLY A 46 -17.48 15.12 29.55
CA GLY A 46 -16.42 16.12 29.34
C GLY A 46 -16.04 16.31 27.88
N ILE A 47 -17.01 16.78 27.10
CA ILE A 47 -16.90 17.41 25.81
C ILE A 47 -16.47 18.81 26.18
N PRO A 48 -15.26 19.27 25.79
CA PRO A 48 -14.85 20.63 26.06
C PRO A 48 -15.96 21.55 25.55
N GLU A 49 -16.42 22.42 26.44
CA GLU A 49 -17.44 23.41 26.17
C GLU A 49 -17.19 24.02 24.81
N LYS A 50 -18.24 24.07 24.00
CA LYS A 50 -18.29 24.88 22.79
C LYS A 50 -17.89 26.31 23.20
N PRO A 51 -16.71 26.84 22.85
CA PRO A 51 -16.50 28.25 23.06
C PRO A 51 -17.43 28.94 22.07
N SER A 52 -18.33 29.71 22.66
CA SER A 52 -18.91 30.91 22.08
C SER A 52 -17.91 31.61 21.16
N SER A 53 -18.48 32.21 20.11
CA SER A 53 -17.88 33.26 19.28
C SER A 53 -16.76 34.01 20.02
N ASP A 54 -15.63 34.16 19.33
CA ASP A 54 -14.59 35.15 19.58
C ASP A 54 -13.44 34.73 20.53
N SER A 55 -12.58 33.80 20.08
CA SER A 55 -11.16 33.87 20.47
C SER A 55 -10.25 33.20 19.44
N ALA A 56 -9.34 34.01 18.88
CA ALA A 56 -8.41 33.66 17.83
C ALA A 56 -7.33 32.69 18.31
N GLY A 57 -7.50 31.40 18.00
CA GLY A 57 -6.40 30.43 18.02
C GLY A 57 -5.58 30.56 16.74
N SER A 58 -4.59 31.45 16.73
CA SER A 58 -3.60 31.52 15.65
C SER A 58 -2.78 30.23 15.63
N ILE A 59 -3.01 29.37 14.64
CA ILE A 59 -2.18 28.20 14.38
C ILE A 59 -0.79 28.72 13.98
N SER A 60 0.26 28.29 14.68
CA SER A 60 1.63 28.71 14.37
C SER A 60 2.00 28.31 12.94
N ALA A 61 2.78 29.16 12.25
CA ALA A 61 3.30 28.85 10.93
C ALA A 61 4.12 27.54 10.94
N ASP A 62 4.79 27.23 12.05
CA ASP A 62 5.56 26.00 12.22
C ASP A 62 4.66 24.76 12.29
N ASP A 63 3.51 24.85 12.96
CA ASP A 63 2.57 23.74 13.03
C ASP A 63 1.91 23.50 11.65
N LEU A 64 1.64 24.56 10.88
CA LEU A 64 1.18 24.44 9.49
C LEU A 64 2.23 23.78 8.59
N ASN A 65 3.51 24.15 8.74
CA ASN A 65 4.61 23.56 7.98
C ASN A 65 4.82 22.09 8.35
N ASN A 66 4.77 21.75 9.64
CA ASN A 66 4.87 20.37 10.11
C ASN A 66 3.73 19.49 9.60
N PHE A 67 2.50 20.03 9.60
CA PHE A 67 1.34 19.34 9.06
C PHE A 67 1.42 19.16 7.53
N LYS A 68 1.95 20.16 6.82
CA LYS A 68 2.21 20.08 5.37
C LYS A 68 3.27 19.03 5.04
N SER A 69 4.32 18.92 5.84
CA SER A 69 5.34 17.86 5.71
C SER A 69 4.75 16.47 5.94
N LEU A 70 3.87 16.32 6.94
CA LEU A 70 3.13 15.08 7.17
C LEU A 70 2.29 14.66 5.95
N ILE A 71 1.58 15.60 5.30
CA ILE A 71 0.80 15.29 4.10
C ILE A 71 1.70 14.84 2.94
N LYS A 72 2.89 15.46 2.78
CA LYS A 72 3.88 15.05 1.76
C LYS A 72 4.44 13.66 2.06
N GLU A 73 4.78 13.37 3.31
CA GLU A 73 5.33 12.07 3.75
C GLU A 73 4.33 10.92 3.56
N LEU A 74 3.05 11.17 3.84
CA LEU A 74 1.98 10.19 3.63
C LEU A 74 1.60 10.00 2.15
N ASN A 75 2.23 10.75 1.23
CA ASN A 75 1.98 10.70 -0.21
C ASN A 75 0.48 10.72 -0.57
N LEU A 76 -0.29 11.54 0.14
CA LEU A 76 -1.74 11.60 -0.06
C LEU A 76 -2.05 12.30 -1.39
N PRO A 77 -2.82 11.66 -2.30
CA PRO A 77 -3.30 12.30 -3.51
C PRO A 77 -4.03 13.62 -3.21
N ALA A 78 -3.90 14.60 -4.11
CA ALA A 78 -4.57 15.89 -3.97
C ALA A 78 -6.12 15.79 -3.97
N SER A 79 -6.66 14.67 -4.47
CA SER A 79 -8.09 14.36 -4.47
C SER A 79 -8.58 13.66 -3.20
N THR A 80 -7.68 13.21 -2.31
CA THR A 80 -8.04 12.46 -1.10
C THR A 80 -8.89 13.32 -0.17
N ARG A 81 -10.02 12.76 0.26
CA ARG A 81 -10.91 13.43 1.21
C ARG A 81 -10.33 13.34 2.63
N PHE A 82 -10.60 14.36 3.45
CA PHE A 82 -10.10 14.39 4.84
C PHE A 82 -10.46 13.12 5.63
N ASP A 83 -11.68 12.62 5.45
CA ASP A 83 -12.19 11.43 6.14
C ASP A 83 -11.45 10.14 5.73
N GLU A 84 -10.96 10.07 4.49
CA GLU A 84 -10.16 8.94 3.97
C GLU A 84 -8.70 8.98 4.43
N ALA A 85 -8.17 10.19 4.62
CA ALA A 85 -6.82 10.41 5.17
C ALA A 85 -6.77 10.23 6.69
N LEU A 86 -7.90 10.37 7.38
CA LEU A 86 -7.99 10.39 8.83
C LEU A 86 -7.38 9.16 9.53
N PRO A 87 -7.59 7.92 9.07
CA PRO A 87 -7.00 6.73 9.71
C PRO A 87 -5.47 6.75 9.71
N LYS A 88 -4.86 7.37 8.70
CA LYS A 88 -3.39 7.49 8.56
C LYS A 88 -2.81 8.65 9.36
N LEU A 89 -3.65 9.65 9.67
CA LEU A 89 -3.27 10.86 10.38
C LEU A 89 -3.49 10.77 11.90
N LEU A 90 -4.43 9.93 12.34
CA LEU A 90 -4.93 9.86 13.73
C LEU A 90 -3.85 9.63 14.80
N PHE A 91 -2.77 8.93 14.44
CA PHE A 91 -1.71 8.55 15.37
C PHE A 91 -0.45 9.43 15.26
N ASP A 92 -0.43 10.40 14.35
CA ASP A 92 0.73 11.27 14.17
C ASP A 92 0.68 12.48 15.12
N SER A 93 1.77 12.69 15.87
CA SER A 93 1.92 13.81 16.80
C SER A 93 1.75 15.18 16.14
N ARG A 94 2.13 15.33 14.86
CA ARG A 94 1.97 16.57 14.09
C ARG A 94 0.50 16.84 13.73
N PHE A 95 -0.30 15.79 13.58
CA PHE A 95 -1.74 15.90 13.35
C PHE A 95 -2.50 16.27 14.64
N THR A 96 -2.09 15.71 15.78
CA THR A 96 -2.74 15.99 17.07
C THR A 96 -2.49 17.40 17.58
N ARG A 97 -1.37 18.04 17.18
CA ARG A 97 -1.04 19.45 17.46
C ARG A 97 -2.00 20.47 16.83
N ILE A 98 -2.66 20.12 15.73
CA ILE A 98 -3.67 20.99 15.13
C ILE A 98 -4.99 20.83 15.89
N PRO A 99 -5.67 21.92 16.29
CA PRO A 99 -6.97 21.84 16.95
C PRO A 99 -8.00 21.11 16.06
N GLN A 100 -8.80 20.21 16.65
CA GLN A 100 -9.81 19.42 15.92
C GLN A 100 -10.73 20.22 14.97
N PRO A 101 -11.27 21.41 15.32
CA PRO A 101 -12.11 22.17 14.39
C PRO A 101 -11.34 22.66 13.15
N GLU A 102 -10.02 22.84 13.29
CA GLU A 102 -9.15 23.42 12.28
C GLU A 102 -8.51 22.37 11.36
N ARG A 103 -8.42 21.11 11.79
CA ARG A 103 -7.75 20.03 11.05
C ARG A 103 -8.25 19.89 9.61
N ARG A 104 -9.56 19.97 9.39
CA ARG A 104 -10.15 19.87 8.04
C ARG A 104 -9.77 21.06 7.16
N ARG A 105 -9.80 22.28 7.71
CA ARG A 105 -9.44 23.51 6.99
C ARG A 105 -7.95 23.54 6.66
N VAL A 106 -7.10 23.22 7.64
CA VAL A 106 -5.64 23.14 7.49
C VAL A 106 -5.27 22.07 6.47
N PHE A 107 -5.90 20.90 6.50
CA PHE A 107 -5.67 19.84 5.52
C PHE A 107 -5.96 20.27 4.08
N GLN A 108 -7.11 20.90 3.84
CA GLN A 108 -7.46 21.43 2.52
C GLN A 108 -6.56 22.59 2.07
N GLN A 109 -6.10 23.42 3.01
CA GLN A 109 -5.16 24.50 2.74
C GLN A 109 -3.79 23.93 2.34
N CYS A 110 -3.25 22.99 3.11
CA CYS A 110 -1.98 22.34 2.82
C CYS A 110 -2.02 21.56 1.49
N GLN A 111 -3.10 20.84 1.18
CA GLN A 111 -3.26 20.17 -0.13
C GLN A 111 -3.21 21.18 -1.29
N ARG A 112 -3.95 22.29 -1.18
CA ARG A 112 -3.93 23.35 -2.20
C ARG A 112 -2.55 23.99 -2.34
N ASP A 113 -1.85 24.21 -1.23
CA ASP A 113 -0.51 24.79 -1.25
C ASP A 113 0.53 23.83 -1.85
N ILE A 114 0.42 22.52 -1.58
CA ILE A 114 1.27 21.50 -2.21
C ILE A 114 1.06 21.47 -3.73
N VAL A 115 -0.19 21.45 -4.18
CA VAL A 115 -0.52 21.49 -5.62
C VAL A 115 -0.01 22.78 -6.25
N ARG A 116 -0.26 23.93 -5.61
CA ARG A 116 0.18 25.25 -6.08
C ARG A 116 1.70 25.34 -6.16
N GLU A 117 2.44 24.82 -5.17
CA GLU A 117 3.90 24.75 -5.18
C GLU A 117 4.41 23.85 -6.30
N SER A 118 3.78 22.69 -6.48
CA SER A 118 4.12 21.77 -7.57
C SER A 118 3.88 22.43 -8.94
N SER A 119 2.74 23.10 -9.14
CA SER A 119 2.43 23.80 -10.40
C SER A 119 3.29 25.04 -10.64
N ARG A 120 3.67 25.78 -9.59
CA ARG A 120 4.60 26.92 -9.70
C ARG A 120 6.00 26.46 -10.05
N SER A 121 6.49 25.40 -9.39
CA SER A 121 7.77 24.78 -9.72
C SER A 121 7.81 24.32 -11.18
N ILE A 122 6.75 23.66 -11.65
CA ILE A 122 6.61 23.29 -13.07
C ILE A 122 6.56 24.54 -13.97
N GLY A 123 5.84 25.59 -13.59
CA GLY A 123 5.74 26.84 -14.36
C GLY A 123 7.06 27.61 -14.44
N GLU A 124 7.86 27.62 -13.37
CA GLU A 124 9.21 28.21 -13.34
C GLU A 124 10.20 27.38 -14.17
N ILE A 125 10.09 26.06 -14.11
CA ILE A 125 10.80 25.13 -14.99
C ILE A 125 10.44 25.44 -16.44
N VAL A 126 9.16 25.44 -16.82
CA VAL A 126 8.68 25.74 -18.18
C VAL A 126 9.13 27.13 -18.65
N LYS A 127 9.11 28.14 -17.77
CA LYS A 127 9.59 29.49 -18.07
C LYS A 127 11.12 29.55 -18.22
N SER A 128 11.86 28.75 -17.47
CA SER A 128 13.33 28.61 -17.59
C SER A 128 13.78 27.90 -18.86
N TYR A 129 12.93 27.01 -19.41
CA TYR A 129 13.14 26.31 -20.68
C TYR A 129 12.51 27.01 -21.89
N GLY A 130 12.10 28.28 -21.74
CA GLY A 130 11.37 29.11 -22.71
C GLY A 130 11.45 28.66 -24.17
N VAL A 131 10.44 27.92 -24.61
CA VAL A 131 9.99 27.92 -26.01
C VAL A 131 8.84 28.92 -26.05
N GLU A 132 9.06 30.06 -26.69
CA GLU A 132 7.99 30.96 -27.10
C GLU A 132 7.06 30.18 -28.03
N VAL A 133 5.94 29.69 -27.50
CA VAL A 133 4.84 29.21 -28.32
C VAL A 133 4.03 30.43 -28.67
N ASP A 134 4.34 31.03 -29.82
CA ASP A 134 3.51 32.04 -30.46
C ASP A 134 2.13 31.46 -30.73
N ASN A 135 1.19 31.78 -29.85
CA ASN A 135 -0.21 31.40 -29.98
C ASN A 135 -0.96 32.49 -30.76
N SER A 136 -0.60 32.67 -32.03
CA SER A 136 -1.31 33.53 -32.97
C SER A 136 -2.15 32.69 -33.94
N ASN A 137 -3.18 32.05 -33.43
CA ASN A 137 -4.33 31.60 -34.21
C ASN A 137 -5.49 32.59 -33.98
N ASN A 138 -5.46 33.71 -34.69
CA ASN A 138 -6.67 34.51 -34.92
C ASN A 138 -7.08 34.33 -36.38
N ALA A 139 -8.12 33.51 -36.57
CA ALA A 139 -8.82 33.40 -37.84
C ALA A 139 -9.50 34.73 -38.17
N LYS A 140 -8.95 35.49 -39.13
CA LYS A 140 -9.72 36.48 -39.89
C LYS A 140 -9.39 36.36 -41.38
N ALA A 141 -10.46 36.27 -42.14
CA ALA A 141 -10.51 36.11 -43.58
C ALA A 141 -9.87 37.28 -44.35
N LEU A 142 -9.15 36.93 -45.43
CA LEU A 142 -9.03 37.55 -46.78
C LEU A 142 -9.27 39.08 -46.95
N PRO A 143 -8.48 39.78 -47.81
CA PRO A 143 -8.48 39.46 -49.25
C PRO A 143 -7.19 39.62 -50.07
N VAL A 144 -7.18 38.80 -51.12
CA VAL A 144 -6.47 38.82 -52.42
C VAL A 144 -5.99 40.19 -52.92
N LYS A 145 -4.73 40.26 -53.41
CA LYS A 145 -4.31 41.02 -54.63
C LYS A 145 -2.95 40.54 -55.20
N ARG A 146 -3.05 39.69 -56.22
CA ARG A 146 -2.36 39.63 -57.55
C ARG A 146 -0.88 40.06 -57.78
N SER A 147 -0.22 39.17 -58.56
CA SER A 147 0.74 39.35 -59.69
C SER A 147 2.23 39.61 -59.37
N ARG A 148 3.17 38.72 -59.74
CA ARG A 148 3.79 38.37 -61.06
C ARG A 148 4.72 39.45 -61.66
N GLY A 149 6.00 39.09 -61.87
CA GLY A 149 7.02 39.78 -62.69
C GLY A 149 8.36 39.89 -61.95
N ASP A 150 9.32 39.00 -62.20
CA ASP A 150 10.39 39.15 -63.21
C ASP A 150 11.55 40.04 -62.73
N ARG A 151 12.74 39.42 -62.50
CA ARG A 151 13.97 39.68 -63.27
C ARG A 151 15.23 39.20 -62.53
N LEU A 152 16.01 38.38 -63.23
CA LEU A 152 17.36 37.91 -62.93
C LEU A 152 18.38 39.05 -62.81
N THR A 153 19.34 38.96 -61.86
CA THR A 153 20.77 39.27 -62.11
C THR A 153 21.65 38.88 -60.89
N GLU A 154 22.52 37.88 -61.08
CA GLU A 154 23.84 37.77 -60.42
C GLU A 154 24.82 38.75 -61.10
N PRO A 155 25.88 39.29 -60.43
CA PRO A 155 27.16 38.56 -60.37
C PRO A 155 28.10 38.78 -59.14
N ASP A 156 28.95 37.78 -58.92
CA ASP A 156 30.36 37.73 -58.44
C ASP A 156 30.87 38.32 -57.09
N ARG A 157 31.18 37.38 -56.17
CA ARG A 157 32.35 37.13 -55.26
C ARG A 157 33.36 38.28 -54.93
N PRO A 158 34.01 38.32 -53.73
CA PRO A 158 34.73 37.19 -53.10
C PRO A 158 34.66 37.10 -51.54
N GLY A 159 35.12 35.95 -51.01
CA GLY A 159 35.07 35.63 -49.57
C GLY A 159 36.16 36.30 -48.73
N ILE A 160 36.00 36.18 -47.40
CA ILE A 160 37.06 36.08 -46.37
C ILE A 160 36.42 35.87 -44.98
N GLU A 161 36.95 34.86 -44.29
CA GLU A 161 37.08 34.66 -42.83
C GLU A 161 35.89 34.25 -41.93
N SER A 162 35.98 32.96 -41.58
CA SER A 162 35.74 32.35 -40.27
C SER A 162 35.67 33.30 -39.07
N ASN A 163 34.55 33.28 -38.36
CA ASN A 163 34.51 33.63 -36.94
C ASN A 163 34.00 32.43 -36.13
N ALA A 164 34.93 31.52 -35.83
CA ALA A 164 34.74 30.40 -34.92
C ALA A 164 34.85 30.86 -33.47
N GLN A 165 33.89 31.65 -32.99
CA GLN A 165 33.71 31.93 -31.57
C GLN A 165 32.22 32.03 -31.23
N ARG A 166 31.50 30.91 -31.37
CA ARG A 166 30.24 30.70 -30.66
C ARG A 166 30.53 29.89 -29.40
N SER A 167 30.53 30.62 -28.29
CA SER A 167 30.39 30.18 -26.91
C SER A 167 29.91 28.73 -26.77
N ARG A 168 30.81 27.86 -26.30
CA ARG A 168 30.48 26.52 -25.82
C ARG A 168 29.56 26.66 -24.61
N LYS A 169 28.25 26.65 -24.84
CA LYS A 169 27.27 26.41 -23.78
C LYS A 169 27.54 25.00 -23.20
N PRO A 170 27.47 24.81 -21.88
CA PRO A 170 27.65 23.49 -21.29
C PRO A 170 26.61 22.52 -21.87
N ARG A 171 27.10 21.38 -22.36
CA ARG A 171 26.28 20.28 -22.89
C ARG A 171 25.54 19.66 -21.70
N ILE A 172 24.34 20.16 -21.42
CA ILE A 172 23.39 19.45 -20.56
C ILE A 172 23.02 18.17 -21.33
N GLU A 173 23.27 17.00 -20.74
CA GLU A 173 22.76 15.72 -21.24
C GLU A 173 21.24 15.76 -21.22
N VAL A 174 20.64 16.24 -22.31
CA VAL A 174 19.21 16.11 -22.54
C VAL A 174 18.98 14.62 -22.80
N GLN A 175 18.38 13.92 -21.83
CA GLN A 175 17.89 12.56 -22.05
C GLN A 175 17.09 12.56 -23.36
N SER A 176 17.41 11.64 -24.26
CA SER A 176 16.70 11.54 -25.54
C SER A 176 15.20 11.49 -25.28
N ARG A 177 14.40 12.17 -26.11
CA ARG A 177 12.93 12.15 -26.03
C ARG A 177 12.39 10.71 -25.96
N GLU A 178 13.08 9.78 -26.61
CA GLU A 178 12.80 8.35 -26.59
C GLU A 178 13.08 7.69 -25.24
N SER A 179 14.19 8.05 -24.58
CA SER A 179 14.55 7.58 -23.24
C SER A 179 13.55 8.05 -22.18
N LEU A 180 13.09 9.30 -22.29
CA LEU A 180 12.04 9.83 -21.40
C LEU A 180 10.72 9.08 -21.59
N ALA A 181 10.30 8.87 -22.84
CA ALA A 181 9.07 8.12 -23.15
C ALA A 181 9.14 6.67 -22.63
N ALA A 182 10.29 6.00 -22.81
CA ALA A 182 10.52 4.65 -22.28
C ALA A 182 10.47 4.62 -20.74
N SER A 183 11.04 5.60 -20.06
CA SER A 183 10.97 5.73 -18.60
C SER A 183 9.55 5.95 -18.10
N MET A 184 8.76 6.78 -18.80
CA MET A 184 7.35 6.99 -18.48
C MET A 184 6.53 5.71 -18.68
N ALA A 185 6.75 4.98 -19.77
CA ALA A 185 6.09 3.70 -20.02
C ALA A 185 6.45 2.64 -18.96
N HIS A 186 7.74 2.54 -18.61
CA HIS A 186 8.24 1.70 -17.52
C HIS A 186 7.51 1.98 -16.20
N ASN A 187 7.46 3.26 -15.79
CA ASN A 187 6.84 3.64 -14.51
C ASN A 187 5.32 3.44 -14.52
N ALA A 188 4.68 3.70 -15.65
CA ALA A 188 3.25 3.47 -15.82
C ALA A 188 2.91 1.98 -15.68
N PHE A 189 3.70 1.10 -16.30
CA PHE A 189 3.53 -0.35 -16.21
C PHE A 189 3.76 -0.86 -14.79
N MET A 190 4.86 -0.46 -14.14
CA MET A 190 5.14 -0.83 -12.74
C MET A 190 4.01 -0.39 -11.79
N SER A 191 3.51 0.83 -11.96
CA SER A 191 2.39 1.33 -11.15
C SER A 191 1.12 0.50 -11.34
N MET A 192 0.86 0.06 -12.58
CA MET A 192 -0.26 -0.83 -12.88
C MET A 192 -0.09 -2.19 -12.20
N LEU A 193 1.11 -2.77 -12.20
CA LEU A 193 1.38 -4.04 -11.49
C LEU A 193 1.10 -3.91 -9.99
N HIS A 194 1.55 -2.84 -9.33
CA HIS A 194 1.25 -2.58 -7.92
C HIS A 194 -0.25 -2.38 -7.63
N GLU A 195 -1.02 -1.88 -8.60
CA GLU A 195 -2.46 -1.66 -8.46
C GLU A 195 -3.26 -2.96 -8.64
N ARG A 196 -2.91 -3.75 -9.66
CA ARG A 196 -3.67 -4.92 -10.11
C ARG A 196 -3.24 -6.21 -9.42
N ILE A 197 -1.96 -6.34 -9.05
CA ILE A 197 -1.39 -7.56 -8.49
C ILE A 197 -1.17 -7.39 -6.99
N ARG A 198 -2.00 -8.07 -6.21
CA ARG A 198 -1.93 -8.05 -4.73
C ARG A 198 -1.01 -9.12 -4.16
N MET A 199 -0.88 -10.25 -4.86
CA MET A 199 -0.06 -11.39 -4.46
C MET A 199 0.43 -12.10 -5.72
N PRO A 200 1.73 -12.00 -6.07
CA PRO A 200 2.29 -12.68 -7.25
C PRO A 200 2.67 -14.14 -6.98
N PHE A 201 2.40 -14.67 -5.78
CA PHE A 201 2.75 -16.02 -5.37
C PHE A 201 1.50 -16.85 -5.10
N LEU A 202 1.54 -18.11 -5.49
CA LEU A 202 0.57 -19.13 -5.12
C LEU A 202 1.33 -20.40 -4.75
N ASP A 203 1.06 -20.95 -3.57
CA ASP A 203 1.71 -22.17 -3.04
C ASP A 203 3.25 -22.14 -3.07
N GLY A 204 3.84 -20.95 -2.92
CA GLY A 204 5.29 -20.73 -2.91
C GLY A 204 5.91 -20.51 -4.29
N GLU A 205 5.14 -20.63 -5.37
CA GLU A 205 5.61 -20.43 -6.74
C GLU A 205 5.18 -19.06 -7.30
N ILE A 206 5.99 -18.50 -8.19
CA ILE A 206 5.67 -17.25 -8.89
C ILE A 206 4.59 -17.54 -9.92
N VAL A 207 3.46 -16.87 -9.79
CA VAL A 207 2.35 -16.96 -10.74
C VAL A 207 2.75 -16.22 -12.02
N PRO A 208 2.62 -16.82 -13.21
CA PRO A 208 2.83 -16.10 -14.46
C PRO A 208 1.91 -14.89 -14.59
N LEU A 209 2.39 -13.84 -15.26
CA LEU A 209 1.57 -12.66 -15.53
C LEU A 209 0.37 -13.04 -16.41
N ASP A 210 -0.83 -12.84 -15.88
CA ASP A 210 -2.08 -13.05 -16.61
C ASP A 210 -2.34 -11.87 -17.57
N ASP A 211 -2.42 -12.16 -18.87
CA ASP A 211 -2.67 -11.15 -19.91
C ASP A 211 -4.09 -10.55 -19.80
N ASP A 212 -5.04 -11.24 -19.17
CA ASP A 212 -6.40 -10.72 -18.93
C ASP A 212 -6.37 -9.52 -17.97
N LEU A 213 -5.41 -9.49 -17.03
CA LEU A 213 -5.22 -8.36 -16.11
C LEU A 213 -4.70 -7.10 -16.82
N LEU A 214 -4.08 -7.28 -17.99
CA LEU A 214 -3.52 -6.22 -18.82
C LEU A 214 -4.54 -5.67 -19.83
N GLN A 215 -5.61 -6.42 -20.09
CA GLN A 215 -6.58 -6.07 -21.11
C GLN A 215 -7.33 -4.77 -20.75
N GLY A 216 -7.35 -3.83 -21.69
CA GLY A 216 -8.03 -2.55 -21.55
C GLY A 216 -7.30 -1.52 -20.68
N ASP A 217 -6.09 -1.80 -20.20
CA ASP A 217 -5.25 -0.80 -19.52
C ASP A 217 -4.28 -0.16 -20.52
N PRO A 218 -4.41 1.16 -20.81
CA PRO A 218 -3.56 1.84 -21.78
C PRO A 218 -2.08 1.87 -21.36
N ARG A 219 -1.77 1.63 -20.08
CA ARG A 219 -0.39 1.58 -19.56
C ARG A 219 0.32 0.29 -19.98
N ALA A 220 -0.41 -0.78 -20.30
CA ALA A 220 0.16 -2.03 -20.77
C ALA A 220 0.50 -2.03 -22.27
N GLU A 221 -0.18 -1.18 -23.05
CA GLU A 221 0.00 -1.09 -24.52
C GLU A 221 1.32 -0.43 -24.93
N GLY A 222 1.91 0.39 -24.06
CA GLY A 222 3.14 1.14 -24.33
C GLY A 222 4.45 0.35 -24.14
N CYS A 223 4.38 -0.91 -23.68
CA CYS A 223 5.57 -1.73 -23.39
C CYS A 223 5.60 -3.00 -24.26
N SER A 224 6.79 -3.35 -24.79
CA SER A 224 6.94 -4.59 -25.56
C SER A 224 6.74 -5.83 -24.67
N ALA A 225 6.35 -6.96 -25.25
CA ALA A 225 6.14 -8.21 -24.48
C ALA A 225 7.40 -8.67 -23.71
N LYS A 226 8.60 -8.42 -24.25
CA LYS A 226 9.86 -8.72 -23.55
C LYS A 226 10.05 -7.81 -22.35
N ASP A 227 9.80 -6.51 -22.53
CA ASP A 227 9.92 -5.54 -21.44
C ASP A 227 8.88 -5.83 -20.35
N ARG A 228 7.65 -6.18 -20.72
CA ARG A 228 6.60 -6.57 -19.76
C ARG A 228 7.05 -7.70 -18.83
N LYS A 229 7.69 -8.74 -19.37
CA LYS A 229 8.22 -9.85 -18.55
C LYS A 229 9.32 -9.38 -17.61
N VAL A 230 10.31 -8.63 -18.12
CA VAL A 230 11.42 -8.10 -17.30
C VAL A 230 10.91 -7.23 -16.16
N LEU A 231 9.91 -6.39 -16.44
CA LEU A 231 9.28 -5.54 -15.43
C LEU A 231 8.47 -6.34 -14.42
N TYR A 232 7.77 -7.39 -14.87
CA TYR A 232 7.07 -8.28 -13.97
C TYR A 232 8.02 -9.01 -13.02
N ASP A 233 9.08 -9.62 -13.55
CA ASP A 233 10.09 -10.32 -12.75
C ASP A 233 10.70 -9.36 -11.70
N LYS A 234 11.02 -8.13 -12.11
CA LYS A 234 11.50 -7.08 -11.20
C LYS A 234 10.47 -6.71 -10.14
N PHE A 235 9.21 -6.52 -10.51
CA PHE A 235 8.12 -6.27 -9.56
C PHE A 235 7.99 -7.40 -8.53
N VAL A 236 8.07 -8.66 -8.95
CA VAL A 236 7.98 -9.83 -8.06
C VAL A 236 9.15 -9.84 -7.08
N SER A 237 10.38 -9.56 -7.54
CA SER A 237 11.55 -9.45 -6.66
C SER A 237 11.39 -8.34 -5.62
N GLU A 238 11.03 -7.12 -6.05
CA GLU A 238 10.82 -5.98 -5.14
C GLU A 238 9.68 -6.24 -4.15
N PHE A 239 8.62 -6.91 -4.59
CA PHE A 239 7.51 -7.32 -3.73
C PHE A 239 7.96 -8.31 -2.66
N LEU A 240 8.77 -9.32 -3.04
CA LEU A 240 9.28 -10.32 -2.11
C LEU A 240 10.21 -9.69 -1.07
N GLU A 241 11.15 -8.85 -1.51
CA GLU A 241 12.06 -8.12 -0.63
C GLU A 241 11.30 -7.27 0.40
N ALA A 242 10.27 -6.53 -0.04
CA ALA A 242 9.44 -5.74 0.87
C ALA A 242 8.67 -6.61 1.88
N ARG A 243 8.20 -7.80 1.46
CA ARG A 243 7.51 -8.76 2.33
C ARG A 243 8.45 -9.38 3.35
N LEU A 244 9.67 -9.75 2.94
CA LEU A 244 10.71 -10.27 3.82
C LEU A 244 11.12 -9.22 4.85
N ALA A 245 11.35 -7.97 4.43
CA ALA A 245 11.66 -6.87 5.34
C ALA A 245 10.53 -6.63 6.37
N LEU A 246 9.27 -6.70 5.95
CA LEU A 246 8.12 -6.59 6.87
C LEU A 246 8.05 -7.79 7.82
N PHE A 247 8.39 -8.98 7.34
CA PHE A 247 8.44 -10.18 8.17
C PHE A 247 9.53 -10.07 9.23
N ASP A 248 10.74 -9.64 8.87
CA ASP A 248 11.85 -9.41 9.80
C ASP A 248 11.52 -8.31 10.82
N GLN A 249 10.82 -7.26 10.39
CA GLN A 249 10.32 -6.23 11.30
C GLN A 249 9.31 -6.82 12.31
N LYS A 250 8.42 -7.71 11.87
CA LYS A 250 7.48 -8.37 12.77
C LYS A 250 8.18 -9.35 13.70
N LEU A 251 9.18 -10.10 13.20
CA LEU A 251 9.98 -10.99 14.02
C LEU A 251 10.77 -10.23 15.08
N SER A 252 11.41 -9.11 14.75
CA SER A 252 12.12 -8.29 15.74
C SER A 252 11.20 -7.71 16.82
N ASN A 253 9.93 -7.44 16.50
CA ASN A 253 8.92 -7.02 17.48
C ASN A 253 8.47 -8.16 18.40
N ILE A 254 8.45 -9.40 17.89
CA ILE A 254 8.17 -10.60 18.68
C ILE A 254 9.52 -11.08 19.22
N GLY A 255 9.99 -10.47 20.31
CA GLY A 255 11.37 -10.60 20.81
C GLY A 255 11.97 -11.99 20.57
N SER A 256 13.18 -12.02 19.98
CA SER A 256 13.83 -13.23 19.45
C SER A 256 13.82 -14.41 20.42
N GLU A 257 13.91 -14.15 21.73
CA GLU A 257 13.85 -15.18 22.76
C GLU A 257 12.52 -15.93 22.81
N GLN A 258 11.39 -15.27 22.54
CA GLN A 258 10.06 -15.91 22.52
C GLN A 258 9.88 -16.79 21.28
N VAL A 259 10.42 -16.36 20.13
CA VAL A 259 10.37 -17.16 18.89
C VAL A 259 11.34 -18.32 18.97
N SER A 260 12.57 -18.08 19.44
CA SER A 260 13.58 -19.13 19.63
C SER A 260 13.11 -20.17 20.64
N SER A 261 12.61 -19.77 21.82
CA SER A 261 12.05 -20.72 22.79
C SER A 261 10.90 -21.53 22.20
N SER A 262 9.97 -20.91 21.47
CA SER A 262 8.88 -21.63 20.80
C SER A 262 9.37 -22.62 19.73
N LEU A 263 10.45 -22.32 19.02
CA LEU A 263 11.05 -23.22 18.03
C LEU A 263 11.85 -24.35 18.68
N ASP A 264 12.57 -24.06 19.75
CA ASP A 264 13.32 -25.03 20.54
C ASP A 264 12.35 -26.01 21.23
N GLU A 265 11.27 -25.50 21.84
CA GLU A 265 10.18 -26.32 22.38
C GLU A 265 9.54 -27.22 21.31
N LYS A 266 9.34 -26.71 20.08
CA LYS A 266 8.85 -27.53 18.96
C LYS A 266 9.86 -28.63 18.60
N ALA A 267 11.16 -28.31 18.58
CA ALA A 267 12.20 -29.28 18.26
C ALA A 267 12.27 -30.40 19.32
N GLU A 268 12.27 -30.03 20.61
CA GLU A 268 12.25 -30.98 21.72
C GLU A 268 11.02 -31.90 21.67
N LEU A 269 9.82 -31.34 21.39
CA LEU A 269 8.61 -32.15 21.24
C LEU A 269 8.66 -33.14 20.08
N LEU A 270 9.28 -32.76 18.95
CA LEU A 270 9.47 -33.65 17.82
C LEU A 270 10.49 -34.75 18.13
N ASP A 271 11.55 -34.45 18.87
CA ASP A 271 12.55 -35.43 19.30
C ASP A 271 11.97 -36.42 20.32
N ASP A 272 11.23 -35.94 21.31
CA ASP A 272 10.51 -36.77 22.28
C ASP A 272 9.50 -37.71 21.58
N PHE A 273 8.79 -37.20 20.58
CA PHE A 273 7.88 -38.02 19.80
C PHE A 273 8.62 -39.05 18.94
N ASN A 274 9.75 -38.69 18.34
CA ASN A 274 10.60 -39.64 17.62
C ASN A 274 11.11 -40.76 18.54
N LEU A 275 11.51 -40.41 19.76
CA LEU A 275 11.91 -41.39 20.76
C LEU A 275 10.75 -42.31 21.14
N LEU A 276 9.55 -41.74 21.34
CA LEU A 276 8.33 -42.51 21.58
C LEU A 276 8.05 -43.49 20.43
N LEU A 277 8.15 -43.05 19.17
CA LEU A 277 7.96 -43.91 18.01
C LEU A 277 8.97 -45.06 18.00
N ARG A 278 10.25 -44.80 18.30
CA ARG A 278 11.27 -45.84 18.39
C ARG A 278 10.99 -46.87 19.49
N GLN A 279 10.37 -46.45 20.60
CA GLN A 279 10.04 -47.31 21.73
C GLN A 279 8.73 -48.09 21.56
N THR A 280 7.75 -47.51 20.87
CA THR A 280 6.37 -48.03 20.82
C THR A 280 6.02 -48.70 19.51
N VAL A 281 6.66 -48.30 18.40
CA VAL A 281 6.39 -48.84 17.07
C VAL A 281 7.42 -49.92 16.73
N CYS A 282 6.92 -51.12 16.45
CA CYS A 282 7.71 -52.25 15.97
C CYS A 282 7.23 -52.70 14.59
N HIS A 283 8.10 -53.44 13.88
CA HIS A 283 7.76 -54.00 12.58
C HIS A 283 6.62 -55.02 12.71
N HIS A 284 5.66 -54.93 11.79
CA HIS A 284 4.56 -55.87 11.67
C HIS A 284 4.38 -56.29 10.21
N ASP A 285 4.15 -57.58 10.01
CA ASP A 285 3.87 -58.13 8.69
C ASP A 285 2.53 -57.59 8.18
N GLY A 286 2.52 -57.04 6.98
CA GLY A 286 1.35 -56.40 6.38
C GLY A 286 1.73 -55.31 5.40
N SER A 287 0.72 -54.62 4.85
CA SER A 287 0.95 -53.45 4.01
C SER A 287 1.31 -52.22 4.86
N LEU A 288 2.04 -51.28 4.24
CA LEU A 288 2.38 -49.99 4.85
C LEU A 288 1.12 -49.23 5.35
N GLU A 289 0.01 -49.34 4.62
CA GLU A 289 -1.25 -48.66 4.92
C GLU A 289 -1.98 -49.27 6.14
N GLU A 290 -1.93 -50.60 6.30
CA GLU A 290 -2.44 -51.29 7.49
C GLU A 290 -1.61 -50.93 8.73
N ASN A 291 -0.28 -50.92 8.58
CA ASN A 291 0.65 -50.55 9.64
C ASN A 291 0.46 -49.08 10.06
N LEU A 292 0.27 -48.17 9.10
CA LEU A 292 -0.04 -46.77 9.34
C LEU A 292 -1.36 -46.61 10.10
N THR A 293 -2.42 -47.31 9.68
CA THR A 293 -3.74 -47.25 10.32
C THR A 293 -3.67 -47.73 11.77
N ARG A 294 -2.92 -48.81 12.00
CA ARG A 294 -2.70 -49.37 13.33
C ARG A 294 -1.94 -48.40 14.25
N ILE A 295 -0.84 -47.81 13.78
CA ILE A 295 -0.07 -46.85 14.55
C ILE A 295 -0.90 -45.59 14.83
N LYS A 296 -1.63 -45.08 13.84
CA LYS A 296 -2.54 -43.94 14.03
C LYS A 296 -3.63 -44.23 15.07
N SER A 297 -4.12 -45.47 15.15
CA SER A 297 -5.05 -45.89 16.20
C SER A 297 -4.39 -45.95 17.58
N GLN A 298 -3.14 -46.42 17.67
CA GLN A 298 -2.38 -46.48 18.93
C GLN A 298 -2.04 -45.08 19.46
N LEU A 299 -1.67 -44.16 18.57
CA LEU A 299 -1.29 -42.79 18.90
C LEU A 299 -2.47 -41.82 18.95
N ARG A 300 -3.71 -42.30 18.77
CA ARG A 300 -4.91 -41.46 18.66
C ARG A 300 -5.13 -40.54 19.86
N ASN A 301 -4.70 -40.98 21.04
CA ASN A 301 -4.88 -40.27 22.31
C ASN A 301 -3.62 -39.52 22.77
N ASP A 302 -2.51 -39.55 22.03
CA ASP A 302 -1.30 -38.83 22.44
C ASP A 302 -1.46 -37.33 22.13
N PRO A 303 -1.48 -36.46 23.16
CA PRO A 303 -1.72 -35.03 22.97
C PRO A 303 -0.48 -34.27 22.48
N ARG A 304 0.72 -34.87 22.54
CA ARG A 304 2.01 -34.16 22.39
C ARG A 304 2.15 -33.44 21.05
N LEU A 305 1.62 -34.01 19.96
CA LEU A 305 1.69 -33.42 18.61
C LEU A 305 0.32 -33.11 18.00
N GLY A 306 -0.71 -32.88 18.82
CA GLY A 306 -2.03 -32.49 18.30
C GLY A 306 -2.01 -31.22 17.45
N VAL A 307 -1.04 -30.33 17.72
CA VAL A 307 -0.81 -29.05 17.03
C VAL A 307 0.01 -29.22 15.74
N PHE A 308 0.79 -30.30 15.60
CA PHE A 308 1.70 -30.55 14.48
C PHE A 308 1.34 -31.84 13.73
N ARG A 309 0.12 -31.89 13.18
CA ARG A 309 -0.43 -33.12 12.58
C ARG A 309 0.35 -33.62 11.36
N GLU A 310 0.85 -32.70 10.54
CA GLU A 310 1.58 -33.04 9.32
C GLU A 310 2.97 -33.59 9.65
N GLU A 311 3.72 -32.93 10.52
CA GLU A 311 5.02 -33.43 10.98
C GLU A 311 4.89 -34.75 11.73
N ARG A 312 3.86 -34.92 12.56
CA ARG A 312 3.56 -36.19 13.23
C ARG A 312 3.39 -37.32 12.22
N ASP A 313 2.52 -37.11 11.22
CA ASP A 313 2.25 -38.12 10.21
C ASP A 313 3.50 -38.42 9.37
N ARG A 314 4.32 -37.41 9.08
CA ARG A 314 5.62 -37.57 8.41
C ARG A 314 6.59 -38.43 9.22
N LEU A 315 6.74 -38.18 10.52
CA LEU A 315 7.62 -38.96 11.39
C LEU A 315 7.17 -40.42 11.54
N VAL A 316 5.85 -40.65 11.61
CA VAL A 316 5.29 -42.01 11.60
C VAL A 316 5.64 -42.74 10.30
N MET A 317 5.45 -42.10 9.15
CA MET A 317 5.79 -42.68 7.85
C MET A 317 7.29 -42.95 7.73
N GLN A 318 8.13 -42.03 8.20
CA GLN A 318 9.58 -42.21 8.25
C GLN A 318 9.96 -43.43 9.10
N ARG A 319 9.39 -43.56 10.30
CA ARG A 319 9.70 -44.71 11.18
C ARG A 319 9.26 -46.04 10.57
N LEU A 320 8.11 -46.08 9.90
CA LEU A 320 7.66 -47.27 9.18
C LEU A 320 8.65 -47.67 8.08
N SER A 321 9.10 -46.70 7.28
CA SER A 321 10.10 -46.95 6.24
C SER A 321 11.45 -47.42 6.80
N GLU A 322 11.88 -46.87 7.95
CA GLU A 322 13.07 -47.35 8.67
C GLU A 322 12.91 -48.82 9.10
N LEU A 323 11.77 -49.18 9.68
CA LEU A 323 11.48 -50.54 10.13
C LEU A 323 11.40 -51.55 8.98
N GLU A 324 10.78 -51.19 7.86
CA GLU A 324 10.77 -52.01 6.65
C GLU A 324 12.20 -52.22 6.11
N SER A 325 13.01 -51.17 6.10
CA SER A 325 14.42 -51.25 5.68
C SER A 325 15.26 -52.12 6.60
N GLU A 326 15.08 -52.01 7.92
CA GLU A 326 15.73 -52.85 8.93
C GLU A 326 15.32 -54.33 8.77
N HIS A 327 14.03 -54.60 8.53
CA HIS A 327 13.53 -55.95 8.31
C HIS A 327 14.11 -56.58 7.04
N ILE A 328 14.15 -55.84 5.93
CA ILE A 328 14.75 -56.31 4.66
C ILE A 328 16.24 -56.63 4.86
N LYS A 329 16.99 -55.75 5.54
CA LYS A 329 18.42 -55.97 5.82
C LYS A 329 18.66 -57.20 6.69
N ASN A 330 17.82 -57.46 7.67
CA ASN A 330 17.95 -58.61 8.56
C ASN A 330 17.54 -59.95 7.91
N ARG A 331 16.90 -59.90 6.74
CA ARG A 331 16.44 -61.07 5.98
C ARG A 331 17.42 -61.52 4.90
N HIS A 332 18.44 -60.71 4.61
CA HIS A 332 19.53 -60.99 3.67
C HIS A 332 20.82 -61.36 4.39
#